data_AF-T0YXP5-F1
#
_entry.id   AF-T0YXP5-F1
#
_cell.length_a   1.000
_cell.length_b   1.000
_cell.length_c   1.000
_cell.angle_alpha   90.00
_cell.angle_beta   90.00
_cell.angle_gamma   90.00
#
_symmetry.space_group_name_H-M   'P 1'
#
loop_
_entity.id
_entity.type
_entity.pdbx_description
1 polymer ?
#
loop_
_entity_poly.entity_id
_entity_poly.type
_entity_poly.pdbx_seq_one_letter_code
_entity_poly.pdbx_strand_id
1 'polypeptide(L)'
;MTISRLLYVLDLPEAVPPVVHISFLLDRIGGTLRPPTNEFDQNPIGHVGMVPIEELVQYGFSEEFGSLVAQGFPGSGAYKGHKSAIGL
;
A
#
# COMPACT_ATOMS: atom_id res chain seq x y z
N MET A 1 -4.40 11.11 9.86
CA MET A 1 -5.00 10.73 8.57
C MET A 1 -6.37 10.15 8.83
N THR A 2 -7.24 10.09 7.84
CA THR A 2 -8.53 9.37 7.92
C THR A 2 -8.61 8.34 6.79
N ILE A 3 -9.33 7.25 7.01
CA ILE A 3 -9.62 6.29 5.94
C ILE A 3 -10.69 6.89 5.04
N SER A 4 -10.33 7.12 3.79
CA SER A 4 -11.25 7.58 2.74
C SER A 4 -12.03 6.40 2.17
N ARG A 5 -11.31 5.29 1.89
CA ARG A 5 -11.89 4.12 1.24
C ARG A 5 -11.10 2.85 1.54
N LEU A 6 -11.79 1.72 1.66
CA LEU A 6 -11.20 0.39 1.49
C LEU A 6 -10.92 0.16 0.00
N LEU A 7 -9.65 -0.08 -0.36
CA LEU A 7 -9.26 -0.38 -1.74
C LEU A 7 -9.50 -1.84 -2.05
N TYR A 8 -8.70 -2.75 -1.46
CA TYR A 8 -8.84 -4.18 -1.70
C TYR A 8 -8.59 -4.99 -0.43
N VAL A 9 -9.22 -6.15 -0.39
CA VAL A 9 -8.87 -7.25 0.52
C VAL A 9 -8.33 -8.40 -0.31
N LEU A 10 -7.17 -8.91 0.08
CA LEU A 10 -6.45 -9.99 -0.59
C LEU A 10 -6.03 -11.03 0.44
N ASP A 11 -5.88 -12.28 0.02
CA ASP A 11 -5.30 -13.34 0.83
C ASP A 11 -3.99 -13.88 0.25
N LEU A 12 -3.14 -14.42 1.13
CA LEU A 12 -1.95 -15.19 0.79
C LEU A 12 -1.96 -16.44 1.68
N PRO A 13 -2.83 -17.42 1.38
CA PRO A 13 -3.13 -18.54 2.27
C PRO A 13 -1.94 -19.48 2.48
N GLU A 14 -1.00 -19.53 1.54
CA GLU A 14 0.20 -20.35 1.59
C GLU A 14 1.34 -19.74 2.42
N ALA A 15 1.22 -18.48 2.85
CA ALA A 15 2.15 -17.89 3.80
C ALA A 15 2.08 -18.62 5.16
N VAL A 16 3.18 -18.58 5.92
CA VAL A 16 3.23 -19.20 7.25
C VAL A 16 3.62 -18.12 8.28
N PRO A 17 2.66 -17.61 9.07
CA PRO A 17 1.22 -17.91 9.06
C PRO A 17 0.50 -17.33 7.83
N PRO A 18 -0.72 -17.80 7.50
CA PRO A 18 -1.52 -17.22 6.42
C PRO A 18 -1.74 -15.72 6.61
N VAL A 19 -1.67 -14.96 5.52
CA VAL A 19 -1.73 -13.49 5.56
C VAL A 19 -3.00 -12.98 4.87
N VAL A 20 -3.63 -11.98 5.48
CA VAL A 20 -4.65 -11.14 4.83
C VAL A 20 -4.03 -9.76 4.60
N HIS A 21 -4.05 -9.29 3.37
CA HIS A 21 -3.54 -7.98 2.99
C HIS A 21 -4.70 -7.03 2.69
N ILE A 22 -4.76 -5.92 3.43
CA ILE A 22 -5.83 -4.93 3.34
C ILE A 22 -5.22 -3.59 2.95
N SER A 23 -5.70 -3.00 1.86
CA SER A 23 -5.23 -1.70 1.39
C SER A 23 -6.30 -0.63 1.56
N PHE A 24 -5.91 0.55 2.03
CA PHE A 24 -6.80 1.70 2.24
C PHE A 24 -6.29 2.92 1.47
N LEU A 25 -7.23 3.71 0.97
CA LEU A 25 -6.95 5.08 0.54
C LEU A 25 -7.11 6.00 1.75
N LEU A 26 -6.08 6.82 2.00
CA LEU A 26 -6.02 7.69 3.16
C LEU A 26 -6.06 9.16 2.75
N ASP A 27 -6.86 9.94 3.46
CA ASP A 27 -6.85 11.39 3.35
C ASP A 27 -6.05 12.01 4.50
N ARG A 28 -5.24 13.02 4.15
CA ARG A 28 -4.50 13.79 5.15
C ARG A 28 -5.43 14.83 5.78
N ILE A 29 -5.67 14.68 7.08
CA ILE A 29 -6.49 15.59 7.88
C ILE A 29 -5.71 16.77 8.49
N GLY A 30 -4.37 16.81 8.34
CA GLY A 30 -3.51 17.86 8.91
C GLY A 30 -2.09 17.38 9.23
N GLY A 31 -1.37 18.15 10.07
CA GLY A 31 -0.01 17.87 10.57
C GLY A 31 1.12 18.20 9.59
N THR A 32 2.36 17.91 9.96
CA THR A 32 3.56 17.96 9.07
C THR A 32 4.17 16.57 9.06
N LEU A 33 4.52 16.05 7.87
CA LEU A 33 5.27 14.80 7.78
C LEU A 33 6.64 15.01 8.44
N ARG A 34 6.96 14.17 9.42
CA ARG A 34 8.23 14.17 10.13
C ARG A 34 8.74 12.74 10.22
N PRO A 35 10.06 12.50 10.15
CA PRO A 35 10.62 11.20 10.46
C PRO A 35 10.13 10.74 11.85
N PRO A 36 9.75 9.47 12.01
CA PRO A 36 9.42 8.94 13.33
C PRO A 36 10.67 8.93 14.23
N THR A 37 10.45 8.94 15.54
CA THR A 37 11.55 8.87 16.52
C THR A 37 12.22 7.50 16.53
N ASN A 38 11.60 6.47 15.93
CA ASN A 38 12.05 5.07 15.86
C ASN A 38 12.33 4.42 17.23
N GLU A 39 11.87 5.02 18.33
CA GLU A 39 12.19 4.59 19.70
C GLU A 39 11.70 3.16 20.03
N PHE A 40 10.68 2.67 19.31
CA PHE A 40 10.09 1.34 19.51
C PHE A 40 10.11 0.46 18.26
N ASP A 41 10.75 0.91 17.17
CA ASP A 41 10.76 0.18 15.90
C ASP A 41 12.01 -0.69 15.77
N GLN A 42 11.81 -2.00 15.63
CA GLN A 42 12.90 -2.93 15.28
C GLN A 42 13.37 -2.79 13.84
N ASN A 43 12.58 -2.10 13.01
CA ASN A 43 12.88 -1.83 11.60
C ASN A 43 12.67 -0.32 11.33
N PRO A 44 13.66 0.52 11.64
CA PRO A 44 13.48 1.97 11.69
C PRO A 44 13.14 2.54 10.31
N ILE A 45 12.15 3.44 10.27
CA ILE A 45 11.84 4.19 9.05
C ILE A 45 12.92 5.24 8.87
N GLY A 46 13.79 5.04 7.88
CA GLY A 46 14.92 5.94 7.59
C GLY A 46 14.49 7.25 6.94
N HIS A 47 13.58 7.20 5.97
CA HIS A 47 13.15 8.37 5.19
C HIS A 47 11.69 8.26 4.76
N VAL A 48 11.05 9.42 4.60
CA VAL A 48 9.70 9.55 4.02
C VAL A 48 9.81 10.49 2.82
N GLY A 49 9.26 10.08 1.68
CA GLY A 49 9.23 10.86 0.45
C GLY A 49 7.91 10.66 -0.30
N MET A 50 7.50 11.69 -1.06
CA MET A 50 6.41 11.58 -2.02
C MET A 50 7.01 11.16 -3.36
N VAL A 51 6.65 9.97 -3.84
CA VAL A 51 7.16 9.41 -5.10
C VAL A 51 6.10 9.60 -6.19
N PRO A 52 6.47 10.10 -7.38
CA PRO A 52 5.56 10.13 -8.54
C PRO A 52 5.06 8.72 -8.90
N ILE A 53 3.79 8.59 -9.31
CA ILE A 53 3.18 7.27 -9.57
C ILE A 53 3.92 6.53 -10.70
N GLU A 54 4.38 7.28 -11.69
CA GLU A 54 5.16 6.81 -12.84
C GLU A 54 6.54 6.22 -12.45
N GLU A 55 7.05 6.54 -11.26
CA GLU A 55 8.34 6.05 -10.78
C GLU A 55 8.22 4.77 -9.94
N LEU A 56 7.01 4.31 -9.60
CA LEU A 56 6.81 3.17 -8.69
C LEU A 56 7.56 1.90 -9.12
N VAL A 57 7.64 1.62 -10.42
CA VAL A 57 8.36 0.43 -10.92
C VAL A 57 9.85 0.49 -10.58
N GLN A 58 10.44 1.68 -10.55
CA GLN A 58 11.85 1.89 -10.18
C GLN A 58 12.10 1.56 -8.70
N TYR A 59 11.06 1.59 -7.87
CA TYR A 59 11.08 1.22 -6.46
C TYR A 59 10.70 -0.25 -6.20
N GLY A 60 10.60 -1.08 -7.24
CA GLY A 60 10.37 -2.52 -7.14
C GLY A 60 8.89 -2.94 -7.13
N PHE A 61 7.97 -2.02 -7.38
CA PHE A 61 6.57 -2.39 -7.65
C PHE A 61 6.45 -2.98 -9.06
N SER A 62 5.50 -3.90 -9.25
CA SER A 62 5.21 -4.44 -10.59
C SER A 62 4.56 -3.38 -11.49
N GLU A 63 4.70 -3.56 -12.81
CA GLU A 63 4.01 -2.74 -13.81
C GLU A 63 2.48 -2.84 -13.67
N GLU A 64 1.98 -4.02 -13.30
CA GLU A 64 0.56 -4.25 -13.02
C GLU A 64 0.08 -3.38 -11.86
N PHE A 65 0.82 -3.37 -10.75
CA PHE A 65 0.48 -2.52 -9.61
C PHE A 65 0.60 -1.04 -9.95
N GLY A 66 1.66 -0.63 -10.66
CA GLY A 66 1.82 0.75 -11.12
C GLY A 66 0.63 1.22 -11.97
N SER A 67 0.18 0.37 -12.90
CA SER A 67 -1.00 0.64 -13.74
C SER A 67 -2.29 0.74 -12.93
N LEU A 68 -2.45 -0.12 -11.92
CA LEU A 68 -3.60 -0.11 -11.01
C LEU A 68 -3.69 1.19 -10.20
N VAL A 69 -2.55 1.67 -9.70
CA VAL A 69 -2.44 2.95 -8.97
C VAL A 69 -2.76 4.12 -9.90
N ALA A 70 -2.18 4.15 -11.10
CA ALA A 70 -2.44 5.20 -12.10
C ALA A 70 -3.92 5.28 -12.52
N GLN A 71 -4.63 4.15 -12.52
CA GLN A 71 -6.06 4.08 -12.80
C GLN A 71 -6.95 4.42 -11.59
N GLY A 72 -6.37 4.73 -10.43
CA GLY A 72 -7.13 5.09 -9.24
C GLY A 72 -7.89 3.93 -8.60
N PHE A 73 -7.35 2.70 -8.70
CA PHE A 73 -7.89 1.49 -8.08
C PHE A 73 -9.34 1.13 -8.50
N PRO A 74 -9.56 0.76 -9.78
CA PRO A 74 -10.87 0.35 -10.27
C PRO A 74 -11.44 -0.88 -9.55
N GLY A 75 -12.71 -0.78 -9.13
CA GLY A 75 -13.37 -1.84 -8.36
C GLY A 75 -12.98 -1.84 -6.89
N SER A 76 -12.58 -0.69 -6.34
CA SER A 76 -12.30 -0.49 -4.92
C SER A 76 -13.46 -0.99 -4.02
N GLY A 77 -13.13 -1.51 -2.85
CA GLY A 77 -14.05 -2.09 -1.87
C GLY A 77 -14.28 -3.59 -2.06
N ALA A 78 -13.56 -4.23 -2.98
CA ALA A 78 -13.74 -5.63 -3.32
C ALA A 78 -12.66 -6.54 -2.72
N TYR A 79 -13.05 -7.79 -2.47
CA TYR A 79 -12.10 -8.90 -2.35
C TYR A 79 -11.57 -9.26 -3.75
N LYS A 80 -10.26 -9.38 -3.89
CA LYS A 80 -9.59 -9.63 -5.18
C LYS A 80 -8.93 -11.02 -5.26
N GLY A 81 -9.06 -11.84 -4.21
CA GLY A 81 -8.43 -13.16 -4.17
C GLY A 81 -6.97 -13.05 -3.73
N HIS A 82 -6.16 -13.90 -4.35
CA HIS A 82 -4.74 -14.02 -4.07
C HIS A 82 -4.00 -12.68 -4.19
N LYS A 83 -3.03 -12.40 -3.32
CA LYS A 83 -2.23 -11.16 -3.30
C LYS A 83 -1.64 -10.79 -4.67
N SER A 84 -1.24 -11.79 -5.45
CA SER A 84 -0.71 -11.63 -6.81
C SER A 84 -1.71 -11.08 -7.82
N ALA A 85 -3.02 -11.06 -7.52
CA ALA A 85 -4.07 -10.53 -8.42
C ALA A 85 -3.99 -9.02 -8.64
N ILE A 86 -3.09 -8.32 -7.94
CA ILE A 86 -2.78 -6.91 -8.16
C ILE A 86 -1.28 -6.67 -8.43
N GLY A 87 -0.55 -7.73 -8.77
CA GLY A 87 0.88 -7.69 -9.01
C GLY A 87 1.74 -7.47 -7.76
N LEU A 88 1.28 -7.90 -6.57
CA LEU A 88 2.02 -7.83 -5.29
C LEU A 88 2.36 -9.20 -4.70
#